data_AF-A0A2Z6QZW9-F1
#
_entry.id   AF-A0A2Z6QZW9-F1
#
_cell.length_a   1.000
_cell.length_b   1.000
_cell.length_c   1.000
_cell.angle_alpha   90.00
_cell.angle_beta   90.00
_cell.angle_gamma   90.00
#
_symmetry.space_group_name_H-M   'P 1'
#
loop_
_entity.id
_entity.type
_entity.pdbx_description
1 polymer ?
#
loop_
_entity_poly.entity_id
_entity_poly.type
_entity_poly.pdbx_seq_one_letter_code
_entity_poly.pdbx_strand_id
1 'polypeptide(L)'
;MTEIYCTKCRKKTETSSEVQDMTDNGRYRIHGDCIICGTHKNTLTGENWEVKSHSKREVLDAKKKRKKTATNKKAKKLGFKILDADDKVQAYIKRPTTPPSTSRLESDQEEGIPTPIQGDQEIETPASTQGDGTVSEYFELIKMFAIAQNEDLDDVDIKVKFILGLKLDNAKRAKEFGFEKPLKEIVEHLVG
;
A
#
# COMPACT_ATOMS: atom_id res chain seq x y z
N MET A 1 28.63 17.51 19.41
CA MET A 1 28.65 17.27 17.95
C MET A 1 27.29 16.78 17.53
N THR A 2 26.68 17.37 16.53
CA THR A 2 25.34 16.97 16.09
C THR A 2 25.39 15.69 15.26
N GLU A 3 24.51 14.73 15.57
CA GLU A 3 24.38 13.50 14.80
C GLU A 3 23.42 13.66 13.61
N ILE A 4 23.97 13.57 12.40
CA ILE A 4 23.22 13.70 11.16
C ILE A 4 23.34 12.41 10.35
N TYR A 5 22.22 11.98 9.75
CA TYR A 5 22.18 10.80 8.89
C TYR A 5 23.11 10.96 7.69
N CYS A 6 24.06 10.03 7.55
CA CYS A 6 24.94 9.97 6.38
C CYS A 6 24.34 9.04 5.33
N THR A 7 24.15 9.54 4.12
CA THR A 7 23.69 8.73 2.97
C THR A 7 24.68 7.63 2.58
N LYS A 8 25.99 7.92 2.66
CA LYS A 8 27.05 6.96 2.33
C LYS A 8 27.20 5.87 3.40
N CYS A 9 27.22 6.23 4.69
CA CYS A 9 27.30 5.24 5.78
C CYS A 9 25.95 4.59 6.12
N ARG A 10 24.84 5.10 5.57
CA ARG A 10 23.45 4.67 5.81
C ARG A 10 23.03 4.65 7.29
N LYS A 11 23.67 5.47 8.13
CA LYS A 11 23.40 5.59 9.58
C LYS A 11 23.63 7.02 10.06
N LYS A 12 23.10 7.36 11.24
CA LYS A 12 23.46 8.58 11.94
C LYS A 12 24.92 8.48 12.37
N THR A 13 25.67 9.55 12.15
CA THR A 13 27.03 9.69 12.66
C THR A 13 27.24 11.13 13.06
N GLU A 14 28.23 11.34 13.92
CA GLU A 14 28.73 12.67 14.25
C GLU A 14 29.15 13.43 12.99
N THR A 15 29.04 14.76 13.11
CA THR A 15 29.32 15.72 12.05
C THR A 15 30.52 16.56 12.45
N SER A 16 31.54 16.61 11.60
CA SER A 16 32.67 17.54 11.70
C SER A 16 32.36 18.82 10.91
N SER A 17 33.04 19.93 11.23
CA SER A 17 32.85 21.21 10.52
C SER A 17 31.39 21.64 10.49
N GLU A 18 30.71 21.53 11.64
CA GLU A 18 29.30 21.87 11.76
C GLU A 18 29.08 23.37 11.57
N VAL A 19 28.20 23.71 10.63
CA VAL A 19 27.74 25.07 10.36
C VAL A 19 26.23 25.10 10.48
N GLN A 20 25.74 26.09 11.20
CA GLN A 20 24.32 26.37 11.37
C GLN A 20 23.99 27.61 10.55
N ASP A 21 23.10 27.47 9.58
CA ASP A 21 22.73 28.54 8.68
C ASP A 21 21.24 28.53 8.36
N MET A 22 20.78 29.60 7.73
CA MET A 22 19.43 29.68 7.18
C MET A 22 19.51 29.58 5.67
N THR A 23 18.64 28.77 5.09
CA THR A 23 18.43 28.73 3.63
C THR A 23 17.76 30.01 3.15
N ASP A 24 17.89 30.34 1.87
CA ASP A 24 17.23 31.50 1.24
C ASP A 24 15.71 31.52 1.42
N ASN A 25 15.11 30.35 1.66
CA ASN A 25 13.69 30.18 1.93
C ASN A 25 13.32 30.32 3.43
N GLY A 26 14.23 30.84 4.26
CA GLY A 26 14.02 31.07 5.69
C GLY A 26 13.99 29.82 6.56
N ARG A 27 14.48 28.67 6.06
CA ARG A 27 14.53 27.43 6.84
C ARG A 27 15.89 27.23 7.49
N TYR A 28 15.88 26.94 8.79
CA TYR A 28 17.04 26.57 9.58
C TYR A 28 17.64 25.24 9.10
N ARG A 29 18.96 25.20 8.99
CA ARG A 29 19.71 24.06 8.48
C ARG A 29 21.01 23.89 9.25
N ILE A 30 21.36 22.65 9.51
CA ILE A 30 22.69 22.27 9.98
C ILE A 30 23.35 21.47 8.88
N HIS A 31 24.58 21.85 8.52
CA HIS A 31 25.39 21.12 7.56
C HIS A 31 26.83 20.91 8.05
N GLY A 32 27.52 19.95 7.45
CA GLY A 32 28.89 19.61 7.81
C GLY A 32 29.27 18.24 7.23
N ASP A 33 30.40 17.69 7.63
CA ASP A 33 30.96 16.49 7.02
C ASP A 33 30.85 15.26 7.91
N CYS A 34 30.73 14.10 7.30
CA CYS A 34 30.71 12.83 8.02
C CYS A 34 32.09 12.52 8.61
N ILE A 35 32.19 12.35 9.94
CA ILE A 35 33.46 11.96 10.56
C ILE A 35 34.00 10.61 10.05
N ILE A 36 33.11 9.68 9.70
CA ILE A 36 33.48 8.33 9.23
C ILE A 36 33.95 8.32 7.77
N CYS A 37 33.29 9.07 6.87
CA CYS A 37 33.49 8.91 5.43
C CYS A 37 33.72 10.23 4.65
N GLY A 38 33.82 11.36 5.36
CA GLY A 38 34.03 12.69 4.79
C GLY A 38 32.89 13.22 3.91
N THR A 39 31.79 12.49 3.75
CA THR A 39 30.68 12.92 2.90
C THR A 39 29.94 14.08 3.54
N HIS A 40 29.75 15.16 2.77
CA HIS A 40 28.97 16.31 3.18
C HIS A 40 27.51 15.91 3.46
N LYS A 41 26.96 16.41 4.56
CA LYS A 41 25.59 16.15 5.00
C LYS A 41 24.93 17.45 5.39
N ASN A 42 23.62 17.45 5.29
CA ASN A 42 22.81 18.50 5.88
C ASN A 42 21.50 17.91 6.42
N THR A 43 20.88 18.65 7.32
CA THR A 43 19.52 18.40 7.78
C THR A 43 18.83 19.72 8.05
N LEU A 44 17.53 19.78 7.77
CA LEU A 44 16.72 20.91 8.18
C LEU A 44 16.36 20.77 9.67
N THR A 45 16.34 21.89 10.37
CA THR A 45 16.00 21.99 11.79
C THR A 45 14.86 22.97 12.01
N GLY A 46 14.32 23.00 13.22
CA GLY A 46 13.47 24.10 13.67
C GLY A 46 14.32 25.28 14.16
N GLU A 47 13.64 26.32 14.65
CA GLU A 47 14.25 27.50 15.29
C GLU A 47 15.20 27.12 16.45
N ASN A 48 14.90 26.04 17.16
CA ASN A 48 15.72 25.55 18.27
C ASN A 48 17.00 24.81 17.81
N TRP A 49 17.28 24.74 16.51
CA TRP A 49 18.43 24.02 15.93
C TRP A 49 18.50 22.51 16.28
N GLU A 50 17.42 21.95 16.82
CA GLU A 50 17.35 20.54 17.16
C GLU A 50 17.05 19.67 15.93
N VAL A 51 17.88 18.64 15.74
CA VAL A 51 17.64 17.61 14.73
C VAL A 51 16.54 16.67 15.24
N LYS A 52 15.34 16.81 14.69
CA LYS A 52 14.21 15.95 15.05
C LYS A 52 14.54 14.47 14.83
N SER A 53 14.49 13.69 15.90
CA SER A 53 14.50 12.23 15.82
C SER A 53 13.07 11.72 15.68
N HIS A 54 12.80 10.96 14.62
CA HIS A 54 11.55 10.21 14.49
C HIS A 54 11.67 8.84 15.15
N SER A 55 10.62 8.43 15.83
CA SER A 55 10.47 7.07 16.35
C SER A 55 10.40 6.05 15.21
N LYS A 56 10.74 4.78 15.50
CA LYS A 56 10.60 3.69 14.52
C LYS A 56 9.18 3.60 13.95
N ARG A 57 8.17 3.83 14.80
CA ARG A 57 6.75 3.79 14.42
C ARG A 57 6.41 4.90 13.42
N GLU A 58 6.80 6.14 13.70
CA GLU A 58 6.56 7.27 12.78
C GLU A 58 7.22 7.07 11.42
N VAL A 59 8.44 6.49 11.39
CA VAL A 59 9.13 6.18 10.14
C VAL A 59 8.36 5.13 9.33
N LEU A 60 7.85 4.07 9.98
CA LEU A 60 7.06 3.04 9.33
C LEU A 60 5.71 3.58 8.82
N ASP A 61 5.02 4.38 9.62
CA ASP A 61 3.74 5.00 9.25
C ASP A 61 3.93 5.95 8.07
N ALA A 62 5.01 6.74 8.07
CA ALA A 62 5.36 7.59 6.94
C ALA A 62 5.67 6.77 5.67
N LYS A 63 6.34 5.62 5.79
CA LYS A 63 6.60 4.71 4.66
C LYS A 63 5.29 4.14 4.10
N LYS A 64 4.37 3.71 4.98
CA LYS A 64 3.04 3.20 4.59
C LYS A 64 2.23 4.29 3.87
N LYS A 65 2.20 5.51 4.42
CA LYS A 65 1.54 6.67 3.78
C LYS A 65 2.13 6.97 2.41
N ARG A 66 3.46 6.98 2.25
CA ARG A 66 4.13 7.18 0.95
C ARG A 66 3.74 6.11 -0.08
N LYS A 67 3.67 4.82 0.32
CA LYS A 67 3.21 3.73 -0.55
C LYS A 67 1.76 3.97 -0.99
N LYS A 68 0.86 4.26 -0.03
CA LYS A 68 -0.57 4.58 -0.32
C LYS A 68 -0.68 5.76 -1.29
N THR A 69 0.03 6.86 -1.07
CA THR A 69 0.02 8.03 -1.96
C THR A 69 0.53 7.71 -3.36
N ALA A 70 1.60 6.92 -3.48
CA ALA A 70 2.14 6.51 -4.79
C ALA A 70 1.14 5.64 -5.58
N THR A 71 0.52 4.67 -4.91
CA THR A 71 -0.55 3.83 -5.49
C THR A 71 -1.74 4.68 -5.91
N ASN A 72 -2.18 5.61 -5.04
CA ASN A 72 -3.27 6.51 -5.34
C ASN A 72 -2.97 7.41 -6.55
N LYS A 73 -1.75 7.90 -6.68
CA LYS A 73 -1.33 8.69 -7.86
C LYS A 73 -1.39 7.85 -9.14
N LYS A 74 -0.98 6.58 -9.09
CA LYS A 74 -1.08 5.65 -10.24
C LYS A 74 -2.54 5.37 -10.60
N ALA A 75 -3.39 5.06 -9.62
CA ALA A 75 -4.81 4.79 -9.85
C ALA A 75 -5.55 5.99 -10.47
N LYS A 76 -5.32 7.22 -9.96
CA LYS A 76 -5.87 8.45 -10.57
C LYS A 76 -5.45 8.61 -12.03
N LYS A 77 -4.19 8.32 -12.37
CA LYS A 77 -3.68 8.38 -13.75
C LYS A 77 -4.39 7.39 -14.68
N LEU A 78 -4.90 6.27 -14.15
CA LEU A 78 -5.64 5.25 -14.87
C LEU A 78 -7.17 5.50 -14.89
N GLY A 79 -7.64 6.66 -14.41
CA GLY A 79 -9.06 7.03 -14.46
C GLY A 79 -9.91 6.49 -13.30
N PHE A 80 -9.28 5.96 -12.26
CA PHE A 80 -9.96 5.41 -11.10
C PHE A 80 -10.31 6.47 -10.05
N LYS A 81 -11.54 6.43 -9.51
CA LYS A 81 -11.95 7.23 -8.35
C LYS A 81 -11.53 6.53 -7.07
N ILE A 82 -10.75 7.22 -6.23
CA ILE A 82 -10.28 6.72 -4.94
C ILE A 82 -11.23 7.27 -3.89
N LEU A 83 -12.00 6.39 -3.25
CA LEU A 83 -12.71 6.71 -2.02
C LEU A 83 -11.72 6.50 -0.87
N ASP A 84 -11.49 7.54 -0.06
CA ASP A 84 -10.72 7.41 1.17
C ASP A 84 -11.56 6.60 2.15
N ALA A 85 -11.40 5.28 2.13
CA ALA A 85 -11.93 4.45 3.16
C ALA A 85 -10.93 4.41 4.32
N ASP A 86 -11.47 4.58 5.53
CA ASP A 86 -10.78 4.39 6.80
C ASP A 86 -9.93 3.11 6.77
N ASP A 87 -8.84 3.12 7.54
CA ASP A 87 -7.81 2.06 7.57
C ASP A 87 -8.34 0.62 7.87
N LYS A 88 -9.66 0.46 8.10
CA LYS A 88 -10.36 -0.81 8.33
C LYS A 88 -11.18 -1.33 7.15
N VAL A 89 -11.36 -0.57 6.06
CA VAL A 89 -12.14 -1.02 4.90
C VAL A 89 -11.33 -0.72 3.63
N GLN A 90 -10.70 -1.73 3.02
CA GLN A 90 -10.20 -1.56 1.66
C GLN A 90 -11.40 -1.51 0.71
N ALA A 91 -11.91 -0.31 0.43
CA ALA A 91 -13.03 -0.13 -0.48
C ALA A 91 -12.58 -0.13 -1.95
N TYR A 92 -13.23 -1.03 -2.69
CA TYR A 92 -13.19 -1.28 -4.11
C TYR A 92 -13.22 -0.02 -4.98
N ILE A 93 -12.35 0.00 -5.99
CA ILE A 93 -12.36 1.01 -7.03
C ILE A 93 -13.42 0.64 -8.09
N LYS A 94 -14.61 1.24 -8.02
CA LYS A 94 -15.59 1.19 -9.12
C LYS A 94 -15.18 2.14 -10.25
N ARG A 95 -15.20 1.66 -11.49
CA ARG A 95 -15.31 2.54 -12.67
C ARG A 95 -16.69 3.23 -12.61
N PRO A 96 -16.80 4.54 -12.85
CA PRO A 96 -18.11 5.14 -13.10
C PRO A 96 -18.61 4.66 -14.46
N THR A 97 -19.51 3.69 -14.46
CA THR A 97 -20.36 3.38 -15.61
C THR A 97 -21.72 4.00 -15.34
N THR A 98 -22.09 5.04 -16.08
CA THR A 98 -23.47 5.51 -16.23
C THR A 98 -23.62 6.07 -17.66
N PRO A 99 -24.84 6.06 -18.27
CA PRO A 99 -26.14 6.27 -17.60
C PRO A 99 -27.28 5.34 -18.14
N PRO A 100 -28.58 5.66 -17.95
CA PRO A 100 -29.39 5.29 -16.78
C PRO A 100 -30.60 4.43 -17.17
N SER A 101 -31.12 3.57 -16.29
CA SER A 101 -32.52 3.09 -16.36
C SER A 101 -33.01 2.61 -15.00
N THR A 102 -33.91 3.43 -14.44
CA THR A 102 -35.11 3.09 -13.68
C THR A 102 -35.19 1.72 -12.99
N SER A 103 -35.21 1.70 -11.65
CA SER A 103 -36.42 1.38 -10.84
C SER A 103 -36.07 1.16 -9.37
N ARG A 104 -36.40 2.17 -8.56
CA ARG A 104 -37.06 2.11 -7.24
C ARG A 104 -37.27 0.72 -6.60
N LEU A 105 -36.75 0.54 -5.38
CA LEU A 105 -37.50 0.11 -4.19
C LEU A 105 -36.65 0.31 -2.92
N GLU A 106 -37.27 0.96 -1.94
CA GLU A 106 -36.80 1.24 -0.58
C GLU A 106 -36.83 -0.04 0.28
N SER A 107 -35.94 -0.15 1.29
CA SER A 107 -36.26 -0.75 2.60
C SER A 107 -35.15 -0.39 3.61
N ASP A 108 -35.55 0.28 4.69
CA ASP A 108 -34.78 0.63 5.88
C ASP A 108 -34.71 -0.52 6.92
N GLN A 109 -34.00 -0.24 8.04
CA GLN A 109 -33.90 -0.95 9.34
C GLN A 109 -32.70 -1.93 9.52
N GLU A 110 -31.98 -1.97 10.64
CA GLU A 110 -31.99 -1.21 11.91
C GLU A 110 -30.65 -1.41 12.67
N GLU A 111 -30.46 -0.58 13.69
CA GLU A 111 -29.29 -0.37 14.54
C GLU A 111 -28.88 -1.54 15.47
N GLY A 112 -27.59 -1.61 15.81
CA GLY A 112 -27.06 -2.46 16.89
C GLY A 112 -25.67 -2.02 17.36
N ILE A 113 -25.59 -1.50 18.58
CA ILE A 113 -24.47 -0.82 19.27
C ILE A 113 -23.27 -1.77 19.59
N PRO A 114 -21.99 -1.31 19.63
CA PRO A 114 -20.82 -2.14 19.89
C PRO A 114 -20.24 -2.00 21.31
N THR A 115 -19.70 -3.10 21.88
CA THR A 115 -18.85 -3.10 23.09
C THR A 115 -17.88 -4.32 23.11
N PRO A 116 -16.77 -4.32 23.89
CA PRO A 116 -15.43 -4.25 23.28
C PRO A 116 -14.37 -5.27 23.82
N ILE A 117 -13.20 -5.33 23.15
CA ILE A 117 -11.89 -5.89 23.62
C ILE A 117 -11.86 -7.46 23.68
N GLN A 118 -10.87 -8.27 23.27
CA GLN A 118 -9.39 -8.26 23.21
C GLN A 118 -8.92 -9.47 22.37
N GLY A 119 -7.69 -9.45 21.88
CA GLY A 119 -6.90 -10.67 21.62
C GLY A 119 -6.47 -10.87 20.17
N ASP A 120 -5.27 -10.40 19.86
CA ASP A 120 -4.28 -11.10 19.02
C ASP A 120 -4.85 -12.01 17.91
N GLN A 121 -5.43 -11.43 16.88
CA GLN A 121 -5.52 -12.09 15.57
C GLN A 121 -4.61 -11.33 14.62
N GLU A 122 -3.63 -12.05 14.09
CA GLU A 122 -2.96 -11.68 12.85
C GLU A 122 -4.02 -11.12 11.91
N ILE A 123 -3.79 -9.92 11.37
CA ILE A 123 -4.70 -9.32 10.40
C ILE A 123 -4.55 -10.15 9.12
N GLU A 124 -5.21 -11.31 9.09
CA GLU A 124 -5.63 -11.95 7.87
C GLU A 124 -6.51 -10.92 7.18
N THR A 125 -5.94 -10.23 6.20
CA THR A 125 -6.75 -9.54 5.20
C THR A 125 -7.82 -10.53 4.77
N PRO A 126 -9.13 -10.21 4.89
CA PRO A 126 -10.18 -11.17 4.56
C PRO A 126 -9.87 -11.70 3.17
N ALA A 127 -9.70 -13.03 3.07
CA ALA A 127 -9.40 -13.68 1.81
C ALA A 127 -10.46 -13.21 0.82
N SER A 128 -10.06 -12.39 -0.16
CA SER A 128 -10.98 -12.00 -1.22
C SER A 128 -11.26 -13.27 -1.99
N THR A 129 -12.44 -13.86 -1.76
CA THR A 129 -12.92 -15.02 -2.50
C THR A 129 -13.69 -14.53 -3.72
N GLN A 130 -13.89 -15.42 -4.69
CA GLN A 130 -14.68 -15.17 -5.89
C GLN A 130 -16.13 -14.78 -5.53
N GLY A 131 -16.65 -15.27 -4.39
CA GLY A 131 -18.03 -15.03 -3.97
C GLY A 131 -19.01 -15.47 -5.06
N ASP A 132 -20.05 -14.70 -5.31
CA ASP A 132 -21.01 -14.97 -6.40
C ASP A 132 -20.58 -14.40 -7.76
N GLY A 133 -19.44 -13.73 -7.82
CA GLY A 133 -18.92 -13.10 -9.03
C GLY A 133 -18.35 -14.08 -10.06
N THR A 134 -18.12 -13.55 -11.25
CA THR A 134 -17.44 -14.26 -12.34
C THR A 134 -15.94 -14.39 -12.08
N VAL A 135 -15.27 -15.34 -12.76
CA VAL A 135 -13.80 -15.50 -12.69
C VAL A 135 -13.10 -14.23 -13.18
N SER A 136 -13.63 -13.58 -14.23
CA SER A 136 -13.08 -12.34 -14.77
C SER A 136 -13.15 -11.19 -13.78
N GLU A 137 -14.29 -11.00 -13.11
CA GLU A 137 -14.42 -9.97 -12.06
C GLU A 137 -13.46 -10.24 -10.90
N TYR A 138 -13.37 -11.51 -10.48
CA TYR A 138 -12.44 -11.91 -9.43
C TYR A 138 -10.97 -11.72 -9.83
N PHE A 139 -10.61 -11.99 -11.08
CA PHE A 139 -9.27 -11.75 -11.60
C PHE A 139 -8.89 -10.26 -11.59
N GLU A 140 -9.83 -9.36 -11.92
CA GLU A 140 -9.59 -7.92 -11.80
C GLU A 140 -9.31 -7.51 -10.34
N LEU A 141 -9.96 -8.13 -9.36
CA LEU A 141 -9.64 -7.91 -7.93
C LEU A 141 -8.22 -8.37 -7.60
N ILE A 142 -7.79 -9.52 -8.12
CA ILE A 142 -6.42 -10.01 -7.92
C ILE A 142 -5.39 -9.11 -8.58
N LYS A 143 -5.66 -8.56 -9.78
CA LYS A 143 -4.76 -7.56 -10.41
C LYS A 143 -4.57 -6.34 -9.52
N MET A 144 -5.65 -5.84 -8.94
CA MET A 144 -5.60 -4.70 -8.01
C MET A 144 -4.78 -5.03 -6.76
N PHE A 145 -4.92 -6.25 -6.23
CA PHE A 145 -4.14 -6.72 -5.09
C PHE A 145 -2.63 -6.80 -5.42
N ALA A 146 -2.25 -7.41 -6.55
CA ALA A 146 -0.85 -7.49 -6.98
C ALA A 146 -0.22 -6.10 -7.17
N ILE A 147 -0.95 -5.16 -7.79
CA ILE A 147 -0.51 -3.76 -7.93
C ILE A 147 -0.32 -3.08 -6.56
N ALA A 148 -1.24 -3.33 -5.61
CA ALA A 148 -1.15 -2.77 -4.27
C ALA A 148 0.07 -3.31 -3.50
N GLN A 149 0.43 -4.57 -3.73
CA GLN A 149 1.62 -5.18 -3.15
C GLN A 149 2.92 -4.81 -3.87
N ASN A 150 2.84 -4.42 -5.15
CA ASN A 150 3.98 -4.28 -6.06
C ASN A 150 4.62 -5.64 -6.38
N GLU A 151 3.77 -6.62 -6.61
CA GLU A 151 4.10 -7.98 -7.02
C GLU A 151 3.67 -8.21 -8.47
N ASP A 152 4.32 -9.17 -9.12
CA ASP A 152 3.94 -9.61 -10.45
C ASP A 152 2.68 -10.49 -10.38
N LEU A 153 1.91 -10.57 -11.46
CA LEU A 153 0.73 -11.45 -11.49
C LEU A 153 1.11 -12.93 -11.42
N ASP A 154 2.30 -13.26 -11.89
CA ASP A 154 2.85 -14.61 -11.85
C ASP A 154 3.66 -14.89 -10.59
N ASP A 155 3.69 -13.96 -9.62
CA ASP A 155 4.22 -14.22 -8.30
C ASP A 155 3.45 -15.36 -7.61
N VAL A 156 4.20 -16.23 -6.93
CA VAL A 156 3.64 -17.44 -6.31
C VAL A 156 2.53 -17.09 -5.31
N ASP A 157 2.71 -16.04 -4.51
CA ASP A 157 1.74 -15.65 -3.49
C ASP A 157 0.45 -15.12 -4.12
N ILE A 158 0.57 -14.37 -5.22
CA ILE A 158 -0.57 -13.87 -6.00
C ILE A 158 -1.35 -15.03 -6.63
N LYS A 159 -0.66 -16.01 -7.22
CA LYS A 159 -1.29 -17.17 -7.85
C LYS A 159 -1.96 -18.08 -6.84
N VAL A 160 -1.31 -18.35 -5.71
CA VAL A 160 -1.89 -19.12 -4.60
C VAL A 160 -3.15 -18.44 -4.11
N LYS A 161 -3.11 -17.11 -3.91
CA LYS A 161 -4.28 -16.36 -3.45
C LYS A 161 -5.44 -16.40 -4.43
N PHE A 162 -5.18 -16.27 -5.73
CA PHE A 162 -6.22 -16.43 -6.75
C PHE A 162 -6.87 -17.81 -6.68
N ILE A 163 -6.07 -18.88 -6.70
CA ILE A 163 -6.61 -20.25 -6.75
C ILE A 163 -7.39 -20.60 -5.47
N LEU A 164 -6.88 -20.21 -4.30
CA LEU A 164 -7.56 -20.46 -3.02
C LEU A 164 -8.88 -19.69 -2.91
N GLY A 165 -9.00 -18.53 -3.55
CA GLY A 165 -10.24 -17.76 -3.54
C GLY A 165 -11.25 -18.17 -4.62
N LEU A 166 -10.90 -19.02 -5.60
CA LEU A 166 -11.84 -19.48 -6.62
C LEU A 166 -12.98 -20.33 -6.03
N LYS A 167 -14.13 -20.34 -6.72
CA LYS A 167 -15.16 -21.36 -6.48
C LYS A 167 -14.58 -22.76 -6.71
N LEU A 168 -15.08 -23.74 -5.96
CA LEU A 168 -14.55 -25.11 -5.95
C LEU A 168 -14.35 -25.71 -7.34
N ASP A 169 -15.32 -25.55 -8.25
CA ASP A 169 -15.24 -26.12 -9.61
C ASP A 169 -14.16 -25.43 -10.45
N ASN A 170 -14.02 -24.11 -10.34
CA ASN A 170 -12.96 -23.36 -11.02
C ASN A 170 -11.59 -23.68 -10.43
N ALA A 171 -11.49 -23.86 -9.11
CA ALA A 171 -10.25 -24.25 -8.45
C ALA A 171 -9.77 -25.63 -8.93
N LYS A 172 -10.68 -26.60 -9.11
CA LYS A 172 -10.37 -27.92 -9.69
C LYS A 172 -9.84 -27.80 -11.12
N ARG A 173 -10.55 -27.07 -11.97
CA ARG A 173 -10.14 -26.82 -13.37
C ARG A 173 -8.78 -26.13 -13.45
N ALA A 174 -8.53 -25.13 -12.60
CA ALA A 174 -7.24 -24.44 -12.54
C ALA A 174 -6.10 -25.39 -12.13
N LYS A 175 -6.36 -26.29 -11.16
CA LYS A 175 -5.40 -27.30 -10.71
C LYS A 175 -5.09 -28.32 -11.81
N GLU A 176 -6.10 -28.76 -12.55
CA GLU A 176 -5.94 -29.67 -13.70
C GLU A 176 -5.17 -29.02 -14.84
N PHE A 177 -5.38 -27.72 -15.09
CA PHE A 177 -4.67 -26.97 -16.12
C PHE A 177 -3.18 -26.74 -15.78
N GLY A 178 -2.85 -26.64 -14.49
CA GLY A 178 -1.49 -26.65 -13.97
C GLY A 178 -1.02 -25.31 -13.43
N PHE A 179 -0.48 -25.33 -12.20
CA PHE A 179 0.00 -24.14 -11.49
C PHE A 179 1.23 -23.49 -12.14
N GLU A 180 1.97 -24.20 -13.00
CA GLU A 180 3.16 -23.66 -13.68
C GLU A 180 2.80 -22.63 -14.77
N LYS A 181 1.55 -22.65 -15.25
CA LYS A 181 1.08 -21.74 -16.30
C LYS A 181 0.96 -20.30 -15.80
N PRO A 182 1.22 -19.29 -16.63
CA PRO A 182 0.95 -17.90 -16.28
C PRO A 182 -0.49 -17.70 -15.81
N LEU A 183 -0.70 -16.87 -14.79
CA LEU A 183 -2.00 -16.59 -14.19
C LEU A 183 -3.03 -16.15 -15.24
N LYS A 184 -2.57 -15.39 -16.24
CA LYS A 184 -3.42 -14.96 -17.35
C LYS A 184 -3.92 -16.14 -18.20
N GLU A 185 -3.08 -17.12 -18.51
CA GLU A 185 -3.47 -18.33 -19.25
C GLU A 185 -4.46 -19.18 -18.45
N ILE A 186 -4.26 -19.28 -17.13
CA ILE A 186 -5.19 -19.97 -16.24
C ILE A 186 -6.57 -19.31 -16.29
N VAL A 187 -6.63 -17.98 -16.24
CA VAL A 187 -7.91 -17.24 -16.31
C VAL A 187 -8.59 -17.44 -17.66
N GLU A 188 -7.84 -17.34 -18.76
CA GLU A 188 -8.37 -17.58 -20.12
C GLU A 188 -8.97 -19.00 -20.22
N HIS A 189 -8.30 -20.01 -19.67
CA HIS A 189 -8.82 -21.38 -19.63
C HIS A 189 -10.11 -21.51 -18.80
N LEU A 190 -10.23 -20.77 -17.68
CA LEU A 190 -11.40 -20.85 -16.79
C LEU A 190 -12.63 -20.17 -17.37
N VAL A 191 -12.44 -19.03 -18.06
CA VAL A 191 -13.52 -18.22 -18.65
C VAL A 191 -14.05 -18.86 -19.94
N GLY A 192 -13.19 -19.56 -20.70
CA GLY A 192 -13.55 -20.18 -21.97
C GLY A 192 -13.37 -19.25 -23.16
#